data_AF-A0A942GAK6-F1
#
_entry.id   AF-A0A942GAK6-F1
#
_cell.length_a   1.000
_cell.length_b   1.000
_cell.length_c   1.000
_cell.angle_alpha   90.00
_cell.angle_beta   90.00
_cell.angle_gamma   90.00
#
_symmetry.space_group_name_H-M   'P 1'
#
loop_
_entity.id
_entity.type
_entity.pdbx_description
1 polymer ?
#
loop_
_entity_poly.entity_id
_entity_poly.type
_entity_poly.pdbx_seq_one_letter_code
_entity_poly.pdbx_strand_id
1 'polypeptide(L)'
;MKHIYKFSILIPVLFIISCSQKTEPTSPGHQGLILSRNFDSVTVHLKYGEEILINNYAELKFESVASDSRCPIDANCVWAGNGEVKISVTEQRRKNNFTLNTLLEPRKFTFDDFTVELKTLNPLPRSGRQIKPDEYSVDLIIKPAANISGGTSSIKLIEGSNTDLIKRDPLNVNSVSLNKDEIKFNVSYSGGCKEHIIELYAFKEIQKTNPAQVTLLLSHNSNGDMCEAYLTKTVSFNLSNLKNHLKSTYNISDKVLLIIHDPSGRPLRNPVIEYNF
;
A
#
# COMPACT_ATOMS: atom_id res chain seq x y z
N MET A 1 -75.54 19.19 51.26
CA MET A 1 -74.90 18.84 49.98
C MET A 1 -73.51 19.47 49.94
N LYS A 2 -72.44 18.71 50.19
CA LYS A 2 -71.04 19.18 50.03
C LYS A 2 -70.28 18.08 49.31
N HIS A 3 -70.00 18.29 48.02
CA HIS A 3 -69.23 17.37 47.19
C HIS A 3 -67.73 17.66 47.34
N ILE A 4 -67.00 16.59 47.64
CA ILE A 4 -65.55 16.49 47.74
C ILE A 4 -65.00 16.30 46.32
N TYR A 5 -64.07 17.15 45.88
CA TYR A 5 -63.27 16.91 44.68
C TYR A 5 -61.86 16.48 45.09
N LYS A 6 -61.51 15.24 44.77
CA LYS A 6 -60.17 14.67 44.91
C LYS A 6 -59.31 15.09 43.72
N PHE A 7 -58.22 15.80 43.96
CA PHE A 7 -57.18 16.05 42.97
C PHE A 7 -56.33 14.79 42.80
N SER A 8 -56.41 14.16 41.62
CA SER A 8 -55.56 13.04 41.23
C SER A 8 -54.37 13.58 40.46
N ILE A 9 -53.17 13.45 41.01
CA ILE A 9 -51.91 13.85 40.37
C ILE A 9 -51.48 12.73 39.42
N LEU A 10 -51.56 12.99 38.12
CA LEU A 10 -51.06 12.09 37.08
C LEU A 10 -49.55 12.30 36.92
N ILE A 11 -48.75 11.31 37.31
CA ILE A 11 -47.29 11.29 37.09
C ILE A 11 -47.05 10.78 35.65
N PRO A 12 -46.38 11.55 34.77
CA PRO A 12 -46.06 11.06 33.43
C PRO A 12 -44.88 10.09 33.53
N VAL A 13 -45.12 8.82 33.25
CA VAL A 13 -44.09 7.78 33.15
C VAL A 13 -43.33 7.99 31.85
N LEU A 14 -42.09 8.46 31.97
CA LEU A 14 -41.15 8.64 30.87
C LEU A 14 -40.62 7.26 30.42
N PHE A 15 -41.20 6.70 29.36
CA PHE A 15 -40.70 5.48 28.72
C PHE A 15 -39.42 5.81 27.93
N ILE A 16 -38.28 5.52 28.54
CA ILE A 16 -36.97 5.46 27.86
C ILE A 16 -36.96 4.26 26.91
N ILE A 17 -37.18 4.53 25.62
CA ILE A 17 -36.98 3.57 24.54
C ILE A 17 -35.47 3.32 24.44
N SER A 18 -35.00 2.24 25.04
CA SER A 18 -33.64 1.74 24.84
C SER A 18 -33.55 1.16 23.43
N CYS A 19 -32.93 1.91 22.53
CA CYS A 19 -32.59 1.43 21.19
C CYS A 19 -31.39 0.49 21.33
N SER A 20 -31.63 -0.82 21.38
CA SER A 20 -30.57 -1.80 21.12
C SER A 20 -30.10 -1.62 19.68
N GLN A 21 -29.01 -0.87 19.50
CA GLN A 21 -28.24 -0.94 18.27
C GLN A 21 -27.80 -2.40 18.11
N LYS A 22 -28.42 -3.11 17.17
CA LYS A 22 -27.79 -4.28 16.57
C LYS A 22 -26.47 -3.78 16.01
N THR A 23 -25.38 -4.13 16.68
CA THR A 23 -24.04 -4.07 16.10
C THR A 23 -24.09 -4.96 14.86
N GLU A 24 -24.13 -4.34 13.69
CA GLU A 24 -23.80 -5.02 12.45
C GLU A 24 -22.40 -5.63 12.63
N PRO A 25 -22.18 -6.87 12.18
CA PRO A 25 -20.86 -7.47 12.24
C PRO A 25 -19.92 -6.60 11.41
N THR A 26 -18.94 -6.01 12.08
CA THR A 26 -17.78 -5.35 11.46
C THR A 26 -17.24 -6.27 10.37
N SER A 27 -17.33 -5.78 9.13
CA SER A 27 -16.61 -6.30 7.98
C SER A 27 -15.16 -6.64 8.35
N PRO A 28 -14.58 -7.76 7.88
CA PRO A 28 -13.19 -8.09 8.17
C PRO A 28 -12.31 -6.91 7.73
N GLY A 29 -11.53 -6.38 8.66
CA GLY A 29 -10.80 -5.13 8.49
C GLY A 29 -9.93 -5.15 7.24
N HIS A 30 -10.02 -4.08 6.45
CA HIS A 30 -9.05 -3.81 5.40
C HIS A 30 -7.71 -3.57 6.08
N GLN A 31 -6.89 -4.61 6.22
CA GLN A 31 -5.55 -4.48 6.78
C GLN A 31 -4.67 -3.82 5.72
N GLY A 32 -4.40 -2.53 5.91
CA GLY A 32 -3.43 -1.80 5.10
C GLY A 32 -2.01 -2.21 5.47
N LEU A 33 -1.23 -2.61 4.48
CA LEU A 33 0.16 -3.01 4.62
C LEU A 33 1.06 -1.89 4.07
N ILE A 34 1.84 -1.25 4.95
CA ILE A 34 2.82 -0.23 4.55
C ILE A 34 4.19 -0.89 4.43
N LEU A 35 4.68 -1.02 3.19
CA LEU A 35 5.97 -1.59 2.86
C LEU A 35 6.95 -0.48 2.47
N SER A 36 8.05 -0.40 3.22
CA SER A 36 9.25 0.35 2.83
C SER A 36 10.11 -0.49 1.89
N ARG A 37 11.16 0.06 1.29
CA ARG A 37 12.13 -0.77 0.53
C ARG A 37 13.07 -1.59 1.42
N ASN A 38 13.06 -1.37 2.74
CA ASN A 38 13.95 -2.00 3.70
C ASN A 38 13.22 -3.02 4.58
N PHE A 39 12.75 -4.08 3.93
CA PHE A 39 12.24 -5.26 4.60
C PHE A 39 12.70 -6.47 3.80
N ASP A 40 13.11 -7.53 4.49
CA ASP A 40 13.59 -8.74 3.81
C ASP A 40 12.45 -9.39 3.04
N SER A 41 11.34 -9.62 3.73
CA SER A 41 10.10 -10.12 3.17
C SER A 41 8.97 -9.99 4.19
N VAL A 42 7.73 -9.93 3.70
CA VAL A 42 6.55 -10.10 4.53
C VAL A 42 5.72 -11.25 3.96
N THR A 43 5.14 -12.05 4.84
CA THR A 43 4.17 -13.08 4.43
C THR A 43 2.77 -12.56 4.73
N VAL A 44 1.89 -12.61 3.74
CA VAL A 44 0.48 -12.26 3.88
C VAL A 44 -0.36 -13.51 3.64
N HIS A 45 -1.37 -13.69 4.47
CA HIS A 45 -2.33 -14.79 4.37
C HIS A 45 -3.66 -14.24 3.88
N LEU A 46 -4.18 -14.76 2.77
CA LEU A 46 -5.46 -14.34 2.19
C LEU A 46 -6.37 -15.55 1.99
N LYS A 47 -7.59 -15.51 2.53
CA LYS A 47 -8.64 -16.46 2.15
C LYS A 47 -9.22 -16.10 0.79
N TYR A 48 -9.93 -17.03 0.19
CA TYR A 48 -10.64 -16.80 -1.06
C TYR A 48 -11.50 -15.53 -0.99
N GLY A 49 -11.27 -14.61 -1.95
CA GLY A 49 -11.98 -13.35 -2.04
C GLY A 49 -11.48 -12.24 -1.11
N GLU A 50 -10.54 -12.52 -0.19
CA GLU A 50 -9.90 -11.51 0.65
C GLU A 50 -8.84 -10.71 -0.14
N GLU A 51 -8.67 -9.47 0.30
CA GLU A 51 -7.76 -8.49 -0.29
C GLU A 51 -7.02 -7.70 0.80
N ILE A 52 -5.84 -7.20 0.44
CA ILE A 52 -5.04 -6.30 1.28
C ILE A 52 -4.66 -5.06 0.47
N LEU A 53 -4.56 -3.92 1.16
CA LEU A 53 -4.15 -2.67 0.55
C LEU A 53 -2.66 -2.42 0.81
N ILE A 54 -1.84 -2.44 -0.23
CA ILE A 54 -0.40 -2.20 -0.15
C ILE A 54 -0.14 -0.72 -0.39
N ASN A 55 0.58 -0.09 0.55
CA ASN A 55 1.00 1.32 0.50
C ASN A 55 -0.13 2.33 0.23
N ASN A 56 -1.36 1.97 0.60
CA ASN A 56 -2.57 2.78 0.38
C ASN A 56 -2.93 3.07 -1.10
N TYR A 57 -2.38 2.32 -2.07
CA TYR A 57 -2.70 2.54 -3.50
C TYR A 57 -2.92 1.27 -4.32
N ALA A 58 -2.37 0.12 -3.91
CA ALA A 58 -2.46 -1.14 -4.66
C ALA A 58 -3.26 -2.17 -3.86
N GLU A 59 -4.41 -2.57 -4.37
CA GLU A 59 -5.24 -3.61 -3.75
C GLU A 59 -4.84 -4.97 -4.33
N LEU A 60 -4.27 -5.83 -3.50
CA LEU A 60 -3.87 -7.18 -3.88
C LEU A 60 -4.90 -8.19 -3.34
N LYS A 61 -5.46 -9.00 -4.23
CA LYS A 61 -6.60 -9.89 -3.93
C LYS A 61 -6.37 -11.32 -4.39
N PHE A 62 -6.80 -12.28 -3.58
CA PHE A 62 -6.89 -13.67 -3.99
C PHE A 62 -8.24 -13.94 -4.66
N GLU A 63 -8.23 -14.06 -6.00
CA GLU A 63 -9.46 -14.18 -6.79
C GLU A 63 -10.03 -15.59 -6.78
N SER A 64 -9.21 -16.59 -7.11
CA SER A 64 -9.69 -17.96 -7.27
C SER A 64 -8.56 -18.98 -7.45
N VAL A 65 -8.93 -20.26 -7.35
CA VAL A 65 -8.12 -21.39 -7.83
C VAL A 65 -8.66 -21.80 -9.19
N ALA A 66 -7.83 -21.70 -10.23
CA ALA A 66 -8.23 -22.07 -11.59
C ALA A 66 -8.11 -23.57 -11.84
N SER A 67 -7.12 -24.22 -11.22
CA SER A 67 -6.92 -25.66 -11.27
C SER A 67 -6.18 -26.13 -10.03
N ASP A 68 -6.57 -27.27 -9.47
CA ASP A 68 -5.84 -27.91 -8.38
C ASP A 68 -5.67 -29.41 -8.65
N SER A 69 -4.48 -29.75 -9.11
CA SER A 69 -4.05 -31.13 -9.40
C SER A 69 -2.96 -31.59 -8.44
N ARG A 70 -2.73 -30.86 -7.35
CA ARG A 70 -1.67 -31.19 -6.37
C ARG A 70 -1.93 -32.57 -5.79
N CYS A 71 -0.86 -33.31 -5.56
CA CYS A 71 -0.96 -34.65 -5.02
C CYS A 71 -1.75 -34.65 -3.70
N PRO A 72 -2.83 -35.43 -3.59
CA PRO A 72 -3.58 -35.54 -2.35
C PRO A 72 -2.69 -36.05 -1.21
N ILE A 73 -2.91 -35.53 0.00
CA ILE A 73 -2.13 -35.90 1.20
C ILE A 73 -2.26 -37.37 1.60
N ASP A 74 -3.28 -38.06 1.08
CA ASP A 74 -3.59 -39.47 1.33
C ASP A 74 -3.34 -40.36 0.09
N ALA A 75 -2.61 -39.86 -0.91
CA ALA A 75 -2.27 -40.58 -2.12
C ALA A 75 -0.75 -40.66 -2.33
N ASN A 76 -0.29 -41.71 -3.02
CA ASN A 76 1.08 -41.85 -3.49
C ASN A 76 1.14 -41.49 -4.97
N CYS A 77 1.46 -40.24 -5.28
CA CYS A 77 1.52 -39.79 -6.67
C CYS A 77 2.90 -40.01 -7.28
N VAL A 78 2.92 -40.38 -8.57
CA VAL A 78 4.16 -40.37 -9.38
C VAL A 78 4.60 -38.94 -9.69
N TRP A 79 3.66 -38.01 -9.77
CA TRP A 79 3.88 -36.59 -10.06
C TRP A 79 3.27 -35.74 -8.96
N ALA A 80 3.98 -34.70 -8.50
CA ALA A 80 3.51 -33.83 -7.40
C ALA A 80 2.27 -32.98 -7.75
N GLY A 81 1.98 -32.83 -9.05
CA GLY A 81 0.87 -32.02 -9.54
C GLY A 81 1.11 -30.51 -9.42
N ASN A 82 0.08 -29.71 -9.72
CA ASN A 82 0.16 -28.25 -9.68
C ASN A 82 -1.16 -27.62 -9.21
N GLY A 83 -1.06 -26.60 -8.35
CA GLY A 83 -2.15 -25.69 -8.02
C GLY A 83 -1.93 -24.38 -8.76
N GLU A 84 -2.92 -23.95 -9.54
CA GLU A 84 -2.94 -22.69 -10.28
C GLU A 84 -3.91 -21.73 -9.59
N VAL A 85 -3.40 -20.59 -9.11
CA VAL A 85 -4.20 -19.53 -8.48
C VAL A 85 -4.23 -18.28 -9.34
N LYS A 86 -5.32 -17.52 -9.22
CA LYS A 86 -5.48 -16.19 -9.79
C LYS A 86 -5.37 -15.15 -8.70
N ILE A 87 -4.41 -14.25 -8.85
CA ILE A 87 -4.21 -13.08 -7.99
C ILE A 87 -4.51 -11.85 -8.83
N SER A 88 -5.21 -10.87 -8.28
CA SER A 88 -5.33 -9.57 -8.95
C SER A 88 -4.61 -8.48 -8.16
N VAL A 89 -4.09 -7.51 -8.90
CA VAL A 89 -3.63 -6.25 -8.33
C VAL A 89 -4.42 -5.14 -9.02
N THR A 90 -5.15 -4.37 -8.22
CA THR A 90 -5.91 -3.21 -8.69
C THR A 90 -5.18 -1.94 -8.30
N GLU A 91 -4.66 -1.24 -9.32
CA GLU A 91 -4.04 0.08 -9.20
C GLU A 91 -4.85 1.06 -10.02
N GLN A 92 -5.27 2.18 -9.44
CA GLN A 92 -5.89 3.29 -10.21
C GLN A 92 -7.12 2.84 -11.03
N ARG A 93 -7.92 1.90 -10.50
CA ARG A 93 -9.06 1.22 -11.16
C ARG A 93 -8.69 0.32 -12.35
N ARG A 94 -7.40 0.11 -12.63
CA ARG A 94 -6.93 -0.93 -13.55
C ARG A 94 -6.68 -2.19 -12.75
N LYS A 95 -7.43 -3.24 -13.07
CA LYS A 95 -7.25 -4.56 -12.50
C LYS A 95 -6.35 -5.38 -13.41
N ASN A 96 -5.15 -5.72 -12.92
CA ASN A 96 -4.25 -6.67 -13.56
C ASN A 96 -4.43 -8.04 -12.91
N ASN A 97 -4.59 -9.08 -13.72
CA ASN A 97 -4.71 -10.45 -13.23
C ASN A 97 -3.42 -11.23 -13.50
N PHE A 98 -2.92 -11.89 -12.48
CA PHE A 98 -1.73 -12.73 -12.50
C PHE A 98 -2.11 -14.16 -12.18
N THR A 99 -1.42 -15.10 -12.82
CA THR A 99 -1.55 -16.52 -12.53
C THR A 99 -0.29 -16.96 -11.81
N LEU A 100 -0.42 -17.57 -10.64
CA LEU A 100 0.72 -18.14 -9.91
C LEU A 100 0.52 -19.64 -9.72
N ASN A 101 1.63 -20.37 -9.66
CA ASN A 101 1.64 -21.82 -9.63
C ASN A 101 2.40 -22.34 -8.41
N THR A 102 1.96 -23.46 -7.83
CA THR A 102 2.68 -24.08 -6.71
C THR A 102 3.95 -24.82 -7.16
N LEU A 103 3.97 -25.34 -8.39
CA LEU A 103 5.10 -26.10 -8.94
C LEU A 103 5.56 -25.61 -10.32
N LEU A 104 4.64 -25.26 -11.22
CA LEU A 104 5.00 -24.76 -12.55
C LEU A 104 5.42 -23.28 -12.49
N GLU A 105 5.85 -22.71 -13.61
CA GLU A 105 6.04 -21.25 -13.75
C GLU A 105 4.79 -20.60 -14.38
N PRO A 106 4.51 -19.31 -14.08
CA PRO A 106 5.23 -18.47 -13.13
C PRO A 106 4.83 -18.75 -11.67
N ARG A 107 5.79 -18.71 -10.75
CA ARG A 107 5.55 -18.79 -9.28
C ARG A 107 5.46 -17.43 -8.58
N LYS A 108 5.86 -16.38 -9.31
CA LYS A 108 5.91 -15.00 -8.83
C LYS A 108 5.57 -14.03 -9.94
N PHE A 109 5.16 -12.83 -9.57
CA PHE A 109 5.04 -11.68 -10.47
C PHE A 109 5.65 -10.44 -9.81
N THR A 110 5.94 -9.43 -10.62
CA THR A 110 6.40 -8.12 -10.14
C THR A 110 5.33 -7.09 -10.45
N PHE A 111 5.04 -6.23 -9.49
CA PHE A 111 4.25 -5.02 -9.69
C PHE A 111 4.95 -3.89 -8.94
N ASP A 112 5.11 -2.74 -9.62
CA ASP A 112 5.83 -1.59 -9.07
C ASP A 112 7.21 -1.99 -8.48
N ASP A 113 7.46 -1.66 -7.21
CA ASP A 113 8.71 -1.96 -6.50
C ASP A 113 8.72 -3.32 -5.79
N PHE A 114 7.72 -4.18 -6.04
CA PHE A 114 7.50 -5.41 -5.28
C PHE A 114 7.48 -6.65 -6.17
N THR A 115 8.07 -7.72 -5.65
CA THR A 115 7.87 -9.09 -6.14
C THR A 115 6.94 -9.82 -5.18
N VAL A 116 5.88 -10.42 -5.73
CA VAL A 116 4.94 -11.28 -5.00
C VAL A 116 5.14 -12.71 -5.46
N GLU A 117 5.38 -13.61 -4.50
CA GLU A 117 5.65 -15.02 -4.71
C GLU A 117 4.61 -15.87 -3.99
N LEU A 118 4.06 -16.89 -4.67
CA LEU A 118 3.19 -17.86 -4.03
C LEU A 118 4.01 -18.81 -3.17
N LYS A 119 3.88 -18.71 -1.84
CA LYS A 119 4.54 -19.63 -0.91
C LYS A 119 3.73 -20.92 -0.77
N THR A 120 2.43 -20.81 -0.55
CA THR A 120 1.57 -21.97 -0.29
C THR A 120 0.14 -21.69 -0.71
N LEU A 121 -0.53 -22.74 -1.22
CA LEU A 121 -1.97 -22.80 -1.40
C LEU A 121 -2.52 -23.79 -0.37
N ASN A 122 -3.52 -23.40 0.39
CA ASN A 122 -4.12 -24.22 1.45
C ASN A 122 -5.62 -24.42 1.17
N PRO A 123 -6.22 -25.57 1.55
CA PRO A 123 -5.56 -26.77 2.06
C PRO A 123 -4.90 -27.57 0.92
N LEU A 124 -4.13 -28.61 1.26
CA LEU A 124 -3.74 -29.63 0.29
C LEU A 124 -4.94 -30.55 -0.04
N PRO A 125 -5.04 -31.08 -1.27
CA PRO A 125 -6.11 -32.00 -1.65
C PRO A 125 -6.15 -33.27 -0.80
N ARG A 126 -7.32 -33.90 -0.73
CA ARG A 126 -7.56 -35.21 -0.13
C ARG A 126 -8.44 -36.03 -1.07
N SER A 127 -8.15 -37.32 -1.21
CA SER A 127 -8.80 -38.20 -2.17
C SER A 127 -10.32 -38.28 -1.95
N GLY A 128 -11.09 -38.15 -3.02
CA GLY A 128 -12.56 -38.17 -2.97
C GLY A 128 -13.22 -36.94 -2.33
N ARG A 129 -12.44 -35.97 -1.84
CA ARG A 129 -12.95 -34.71 -1.29
C ARG A 129 -12.78 -33.58 -2.28
N GLN A 130 -13.90 -32.98 -2.69
CA GLN A 130 -13.89 -31.72 -3.40
C GLN A 130 -13.68 -30.57 -2.40
N ILE A 131 -12.70 -29.71 -2.65
CA ILE A 131 -12.47 -28.48 -1.88
C ILE A 131 -13.39 -27.39 -2.46
N LYS A 132 -14.16 -26.70 -1.60
CA LYS A 132 -14.98 -25.57 -2.02
C LYS A 132 -14.14 -24.29 -2.14
N PRO A 133 -14.52 -23.33 -3.00
CA PRO A 133 -13.75 -22.09 -3.19
C PRO A 133 -13.44 -21.35 -1.89
N ASP A 134 -14.42 -21.22 -1.00
CA ASP A 134 -14.34 -20.51 0.29
C ASP A 134 -13.46 -21.22 1.33
N GLU A 135 -13.05 -22.46 1.08
CA GLU A 135 -12.10 -23.19 1.92
C GLU A 135 -10.64 -22.90 1.55
N TYR A 136 -10.39 -22.29 0.39
CA TYR A 136 -9.03 -21.98 -0.03
C TYR A 136 -8.47 -20.74 0.65
N SER A 137 -7.16 -20.77 0.88
CA SER A 137 -6.34 -19.62 1.25
C SER A 137 -4.95 -19.72 0.63
N VAL A 138 -4.27 -18.58 0.51
CA VAL A 138 -2.90 -18.50 0.01
C VAL A 138 -2.01 -17.80 1.02
N ASP A 139 -0.78 -18.29 1.12
CA ASP A 139 0.33 -17.55 1.73
C ASP A 139 1.17 -16.95 0.61
N LEU A 140 1.24 -15.62 0.56
CA LEU A 140 2.05 -14.89 -0.41
C LEU A 140 3.23 -14.25 0.31
N ILE A 141 4.41 -14.37 -0.29
CA ILE A 141 5.59 -13.65 0.16
C ILE A 141 5.75 -12.41 -0.72
N ILE A 142 5.80 -11.24 -0.10
CA ILE A 142 6.09 -9.97 -0.77
C ILE A 142 7.53 -9.57 -0.40
N LYS A 143 8.32 -9.16 -1.39
CA LYS A 143 9.70 -8.68 -1.23
C LYS A 143 9.92 -7.44 -2.10
N PRO A 144 10.90 -6.59 -1.78
CA PRO A 144 11.39 -5.61 -2.74
C PRO A 144 11.82 -6.30 -4.05
N ALA A 145 11.44 -5.74 -5.19
CA ALA A 145 11.94 -6.20 -6.48
C ALA A 145 13.46 -5.97 -6.53
N ALA A 146 14.24 -7.03 -6.72
CA ALA A 146 15.70 -6.96 -6.69
C ALA A 146 16.22 -5.93 -7.71
N ASN A 147 17.02 -4.96 -7.21
CA ASN A 147 17.74 -3.94 -7.98
C ASN A 147 16.90 -2.96 -8.80
N ILE A 148 16.49 -1.87 -8.16
CA ILE A 148 16.33 -0.58 -8.84
C ILE A 148 17.38 0.39 -8.28
N SER A 149 18.66 0.04 -8.44
CA SER A 149 19.81 0.93 -8.23
C SER A 149 20.06 1.86 -9.44
N GLY A 150 19.09 1.95 -10.36
CA GLY A 150 19.11 2.86 -11.51
C GLY A 150 17.77 3.06 -12.24
N GLY A 151 16.64 2.62 -11.67
CA GLY A 151 15.32 2.83 -12.25
C GLY A 151 14.37 3.64 -11.37
N THR A 152 13.16 3.84 -11.86
CA THR A 152 12.17 4.76 -11.31
C THR A 152 11.37 4.09 -10.20
N SER A 153 11.36 4.68 -9.01
CA SER A 153 10.64 4.20 -7.81
C SER A 153 9.27 4.86 -7.70
N SER A 154 8.20 4.20 -7.27
CA SER A 154 6.94 4.94 -7.07
C SER A 154 6.99 5.85 -5.84
N ILE A 155 6.36 7.02 -5.92
CA ILE A 155 6.19 7.87 -4.74
C ILE A 155 5.16 7.27 -3.78
N LYS A 156 5.32 7.57 -2.49
CA LYS A 156 4.42 7.12 -1.43
C LYS A 156 3.46 8.22 -1.02
N LEU A 157 2.19 7.88 -0.83
CA LEU A 157 1.18 8.80 -0.31
C LEU A 157 1.11 8.65 1.21
N ILE A 158 1.21 9.77 1.93
CA ILE A 158 1.21 9.77 3.40
C ILE A 158 0.25 10.81 3.95
N GLU A 159 -0.32 10.52 5.11
CA GLU A 159 -1.10 11.48 5.90
C GLU A 159 -0.17 12.25 6.84
N GLY A 160 -0.54 13.50 7.13
CA GLY A 160 0.24 14.37 8.02
C GLY A 160 0.54 13.76 9.39
N SER A 161 -0.37 12.92 9.89
CA SER A 161 -0.28 12.21 11.17
C SER A 161 0.78 11.10 11.22
N ASN A 162 1.27 10.62 10.07
CA ASN A 162 2.14 9.44 10.00
C ASN A 162 3.61 9.81 9.70
N THR A 163 3.99 11.07 9.87
CA THR A 163 5.34 11.57 9.52
C THR A 163 6.46 10.99 10.38
N ASP A 164 6.15 10.45 11.56
CA ASP A 164 7.12 9.79 12.45
C ASP A 164 7.75 8.53 11.82
N LEU A 165 7.10 7.95 10.81
CA LEU A 165 7.61 6.79 10.07
C LEU A 165 8.69 7.17 9.05
N ILE A 166 8.85 8.46 8.75
CA ILE A 166 9.76 8.95 7.72
C ILE A 166 11.16 9.11 8.31
N LYS A 167 12.16 8.56 7.63
CA LYS A 167 13.58 8.71 8.00
C LYS A 167 14.14 10.01 7.45
N ARG A 168 14.92 10.71 8.26
CA ARG A 168 15.28 12.12 8.05
C ARG A 168 16.79 12.37 8.09
N ASP A 169 17.58 11.35 7.79
CA ASP A 169 19.03 11.47 7.84
C ASP A 169 19.50 12.51 6.81
N PRO A 170 20.53 13.32 7.13
CA PRO A 170 20.92 14.43 6.26
C PRO A 170 21.28 13.96 4.85
N LEU A 171 20.79 14.69 3.85
CA LEU A 171 21.32 14.68 2.48
C LEU A 171 21.18 16.08 1.87
N ASN A 172 21.95 16.33 0.82
CA ASN A 172 21.87 17.53 0.00
C ASN A 172 21.16 17.22 -1.32
N VAL A 173 20.25 18.11 -1.73
CA VAL A 173 19.64 18.07 -3.06
C VAL A 173 20.38 19.07 -3.96
N ASN A 174 21.09 18.57 -4.96
CA ASN A 174 21.86 19.39 -5.90
C ASN A 174 20.96 19.93 -7.02
N SER A 175 20.07 19.10 -7.55
CA SER A 175 19.11 19.49 -8.58
C SER A 175 17.89 18.60 -8.59
N VAL A 176 16.80 19.13 -9.14
CA VAL A 176 15.54 18.41 -9.37
C VAL A 176 15.08 18.68 -10.80
N SER A 177 14.60 17.65 -11.49
CA SER A 177 14.02 17.77 -12.82
C SER A 177 12.77 16.92 -12.94
N LEU A 178 11.73 17.44 -13.59
CA LEU A 178 10.49 16.72 -13.87
C LEU A 178 10.37 16.48 -15.38
N ASN A 179 10.10 15.24 -15.76
CA ASN A 179 9.76 14.87 -17.14
C ASN A 179 8.53 13.95 -17.13
N LYS A 180 7.40 14.46 -17.63
CA LYS A 180 6.09 13.79 -17.56
C LYS A 180 5.77 13.38 -16.12
N ASP A 181 5.55 12.09 -15.89
CA ASP A 181 5.24 11.52 -14.57
C ASP A 181 6.51 11.05 -13.83
N GLU A 182 7.72 11.42 -14.28
CA GLU A 182 8.98 11.06 -13.62
C GLU A 182 9.70 12.29 -13.07
N ILE A 183 9.90 12.34 -11.74
CA ILE A 183 10.72 13.35 -11.06
C ILE A 183 12.07 12.76 -10.67
N LYS A 184 13.17 13.44 -11.01
CA LYS A 184 14.55 13.03 -10.71
C LYS A 184 15.20 14.00 -9.76
N PHE A 185 15.92 13.46 -8.80
CA PHE A 185 16.72 14.21 -7.84
C PHE A 185 18.18 13.80 -8.02
N ASN A 186 19.05 14.78 -8.21
CA ASN A 186 20.48 14.59 -7.99
C ASN A 186 20.77 14.94 -6.53
N VAL A 187 21.22 13.96 -5.75
CA VAL A 187 21.45 14.11 -4.31
C VAL A 187 22.88 13.76 -3.96
N SER A 188 23.37 14.34 -2.87
CA SER A 188 24.63 13.96 -2.25
C SER A 188 24.49 13.71 -0.75
N TYR A 189 25.22 12.74 -0.23
CA TYR A 189 25.22 12.37 1.19
C TYR A 189 26.55 11.72 1.57
N SER A 190 26.90 11.72 2.86
CA SER A 190 28.05 10.95 3.36
C SER A 190 27.65 9.49 3.59
N GLY A 191 28.57 8.56 3.37
CA GLY A 191 28.38 7.13 3.64
C GLY A 191 29.31 6.26 2.80
N GLY A 192 28.79 5.12 2.34
CA GLY A 192 29.44 4.24 1.35
C GLY A 192 29.76 2.84 1.84
N CYS A 193 29.45 2.52 3.09
CA CYS A 193 29.67 1.21 3.67
C CYS A 193 28.37 0.43 3.89
N LYS A 194 27.23 1.13 4.00
CA LYS A 194 25.91 0.53 4.07
C LYS A 194 25.04 1.02 2.93
N GLU A 195 23.93 0.33 2.71
CA GLU A 195 22.91 0.82 1.78
C GLU A 195 22.19 2.03 2.35
N HIS A 196 21.91 3.01 1.50
CA HIS A 196 21.12 4.19 1.84
C HIS A 196 19.78 4.11 1.11
N ILE A 197 18.69 4.30 1.84
CA ILE A 197 17.34 4.28 1.27
C ILE A 197 16.87 5.72 1.09
N ILE A 198 16.50 6.05 -0.15
CA ILE A 198 15.96 7.36 -0.49
C ILE A 198 14.57 7.14 -1.06
N GLU A 199 13.58 7.80 -0.48
CA GLU A 199 12.17 7.66 -0.83
C GLU A 199 11.55 9.06 -0.96
N LEU A 200 10.45 9.17 -1.70
CA LEU A 200 9.73 10.42 -1.88
C LEU A 200 8.28 10.24 -1.44
N TYR A 201 7.87 11.08 -0.48
CA TYR A 201 6.53 11.07 0.07
C TYR A 201 5.75 12.27 -0.44
N ALA A 202 4.50 12.07 -0.83
CA ALA A 202 3.54 13.14 -1.09
C ALA A 202 2.47 13.14 0.01
N PHE A 203 2.20 14.30 0.59
CA PHE A 203 1.12 14.44 1.56
C PHE A 203 -0.22 14.35 0.85
N LYS A 204 -1.14 13.55 1.41
CA LYS A 204 -2.52 13.42 0.90
C LYS A 204 -3.28 14.73 1.08
N GLU A 205 -3.01 15.47 2.14
CA GLU A 205 -3.60 16.76 2.43
C GLU A 205 -2.97 17.86 1.58
N ILE A 206 -3.74 18.39 0.63
CA ILE A 206 -3.28 19.44 -0.30
C ILE A 206 -3.70 20.83 0.18
N GLN A 207 -2.95 21.86 -0.22
CA GLN A 207 -3.41 23.24 -0.05
C GLN A 207 -4.36 23.59 -1.20
N LYS A 208 -5.55 24.06 -0.85
CA LYS A 208 -6.62 24.44 -1.78
C LYS A 208 -6.37 25.83 -2.38
N THR A 209 -5.28 25.99 -3.11
CA THR A 209 -4.95 27.18 -3.92
C THR A 209 -5.29 26.94 -5.40
N ASN A 210 -5.09 27.94 -6.26
CA ASN A 210 -5.21 27.80 -7.71
C ASN A 210 -3.91 28.24 -8.41
N PRO A 211 -3.07 27.32 -8.92
CA PRO A 211 -3.21 25.86 -8.87
C PRO A 211 -3.07 25.29 -7.45
N ALA A 212 -3.60 24.09 -7.20
CA ALA A 212 -3.45 23.42 -5.90
C ALA A 212 -1.98 23.09 -5.62
N GLN A 213 -1.58 23.12 -4.34
CA GLN A 213 -0.22 22.81 -3.93
C GLN A 213 -0.16 21.48 -3.18
N VAL A 214 0.78 20.63 -3.59
CA VAL A 214 1.07 19.34 -2.96
C VAL A 214 2.46 19.40 -2.35
N THR A 215 2.58 19.04 -1.07
CA THR A 215 3.88 18.97 -0.42
C THR A 215 4.52 17.61 -0.71
N LEU A 216 5.76 17.64 -1.18
CA LEU A 216 6.63 16.48 -1.32
C LEU A 216 7.74 16.54 -0.26
N LEU A 217 8.00 15.42 0.41
CA LEU A 217 9.07 15.29 1.39
C LEU A 217 10.03 14.18 0.94
N LEU A 218 11.28 14.57 0.70
CA LEU A 218 12.35 13.63 0.41
C LEU A 218 12.81 12.98 1.72
N SER A 219 12.84 11.65 1.75
CA SER A 219 13.24 10.83 2.89
C SER A 219 14.60 10.21 2.64
N HIS A 220 15.39 10.08 3.71
CA HIS A 220 16.69 9.44 3.65
C HIS A 220 16.96 8.65 4.93
N ASN A 221 17.33 7.38 4.74
CA ASN A 221 17.80 6.51 5.80
C ASN A 221 19.20 6.01 5.44
N SER A 222 20.18 6.43 6.22
CA SER A 222 21.58 6.00 6.13
C SER A 222 21.82 4.61 6.68
N ASN A 223 20.84 4.00 7.36
CA ASN A 223 21.02 2.75 8.12
C ASN A 223 22.18 2.83 9.13
N GLY A 224 22.44 4.03 9.65
CA GLY A 224 23.55 4.31 10.57
C GLY A 224 24.91 4.07 9.92
N ASP A 225 25.08 4.44 8.65
CA ASP A 225 26.38 4.45 8.00
C ASP A 225 27.27 5.54 8.60
N MET A 226 28.44 5.14 9.08
CA MET A 226 29.43 6.05 9.69
C MET A 226 30.57 6.39 8.72
N CYS A 227 30.54 5.87 7.49
CA CYS A 227 31.57 6.15 6.51
C CYS A 227 31.47 7.59 5.96
N GLU A 228 32.62 8.13 5.59
CA GLU A 228 32.77 9.56 5.30
C GLU A 228 32.85 9.88 3.80
N ALA A 229 32.67 8.89 2.91
CA ALA A 229 32.71 9.16 1.48
C ALA A 229 31.52 10.04 1.08
N TYR A 230 31.77 11.10 0.31
CA TYR A 230 30.72 11.97 -0.19
C TYR A 230 30.21 11.47 -1.54
N LEU A 231 29.10 10.73 -1.51
CA LEU A 231 28.52 10.09 -2.68
C LEU A 231 27.49 10.99 -3.33
N THR A 232 27.46 11.00 -4.67
CA THR A 232 26.43 11.67 -5.47
C THR A 232 25.68 10.64 -6.29
N LYS A 233 24.34 10.65 -6.20
CA LYS A 233 23.48 9.74 -6.95
C LYS A 233 22.30 10.49 -7.56
N THR A 234 21.82 9.96 -8.69
CA THR A 234 20.55 10.37 -9.27
C THR A 234 19.50 9.32 -8.93
N VAL A 235 18.44 9.74 -8.24
CA VAL A 235 17.27 8.90 -7.91
C VAL A 235 16.06 9.41 -8.68
N SER A 236 15.23 8.48 -9.17
CA SER A 236 14.05 8.79 -9.97
C SER A 236 12.80 8.27 -9.29
N PHE A 237 11.71 9.05 -9.35
CA PHE A 237 10.41 8.68 -8.81
C PHE A 237 9.26 8.87 -9.79
N ASN A 238 8.32 7.91 -9.81
CA ASN A 238 7.10 7.93 -10.60
C ASN A 238 5.97 8.59 -9.81
N LEU A 239 5.35 9.61 -10.40
CA LEU A 239 4.29 10.45 -9.82
C LEU A 239 2.88 9.98 -10.16
N SER A 240 2.70 8.91 -10.94
CA SER A 240 1.39 8.45 -11.37
C SER A 240 0.47 8.17 -10.17
N ASN A 241 0.97 7.61 -9.07
CA ASN A 241 0.14 7.37 -7.88
C ASN A 241 -0.44 8.67 -7.28
N LEU A 242 0.34 9.74 -7.24
CA LEU A 242 -0.14 11.06 -6.82
C LEU A 242 -1.13 11.66 -7.83
N LYS A 243 -0.80 11.64 -9.12
CA LYS A 243 -1.70 12.11 -10.19
C LYS A 243 -3.09 11.49 -10.07
N ASN A 244 -3.15 10.19 -9.80
CA ASN A 244 -4.42 9.48 -9.65
C ASN A 244 -5.15 9.79 -8.35
N HIS A 245 -4.43 9.95 -7.24
CA HIS A 245 -5.02 10.40 -5.98
C HIS A 245 -5.65 11.80 -6.13
N LEU A 246 -4.94 12.73 -6.80
CA LEU A 246 -5.44 14.08 -7.05
C LEU A 246 -6.71 14.07 -7.92
N LYS A 247 -6.73 13.24 -8.96
CA LYS A 247 -7.90 13.07 -9.82
C LYS A 247 -9.09 12.45 -9.07
N SER A 248 -8.87 11.39 -8.29
CA SER A 248 -9.95 10.64 -7.67
C SER A 248 -10.51 11.30 -6.41
N THR A 249 -9.66 11.96 -5.62
CA THR A 249 -10.04 12.54 -4.33
C THR A 249 -10.40 14.02 -4.45
N TYR A 250 -9.69 14.77 -5.28
CA TYR A 250 -9.84 16.23 -5.38
C TYR A 250 -10.40 16.71 -6.72
N ASN A 251 -10.65 15.79 -7.67
CA ASN A 251 -11.11 16.11 -9.02
C ASN A 251 -10.17 17.07 -9.77
N ILE A 252 -8.87 16.99 -9.50
CA ILE A 252 -7.82 17.78 -10.16
C ILE A 252 -7.21 16.94 -11.29
N SER A 253 -7.25 17.42 -12.52
CA SER A 253 -6.79 16.67 -13.70
C SER A 253 -6.05 17.50 -14.75
N ASP A 254 -5.77 18.77 -14.45
CA ASP A 254 -4.98 19.68 -15.27
C ASP A 254 -3.54 19.80 -14.77
N LYS A 255 -3.32 20.39 -13.58
CA LYS A 255 -1.99 20.63 -13.02
C LYS A 255 -2.00 20.91 -11.53
N VAL A 256 -0.83 20.74 -10.90
CA VAL A 256 -0.55 21.15 -9.51
C VAL A 256 0.85 21.74 -9.37
N LEU A 257 1.06 22.47 -8.28
CA LEU A 257 2.39 22.90 -7.84
C LEU A 257 2.92 21.91 -6.80
N LEU A 258 4.07 21.31 -7.09
CA LEU A 258 4.79 20.44 -6.15
C LEU A 258 5.73 21.30 -5.31
N ILE A 259 5.53 21.32 -3.99
CA ILE A 259 6.38 22.02 -3.02
C ILE A 259 7.32 21.01 -2.38
N ILE A 260 8.60 21.08 -2.72
CA ILE A 260 9.58 20.05 -2.39
C ILE A 260 10.37 20.44 -1.14
N HIS A 261 10.37 19.53 -0.17
CA HIS A 261 11.07 19.65 1.10
C HIS A 261 12.21 18.62 1.19
N ASP A 262 13.32 19.04 1.78
CA ASP A 262 14.44 18.16 2.14
C ASP A 262 14.09 17.25 3.33
N PRO A 263 14.93 16.27 3.72
CA PRO A 263 14.63 15.41 4.86
C PRO A 263 14.44 16.14 6.19
N SER A 264 15.04 17.33 6.37
CA SER A 264 14.81 18.17 7.56
C SER A 264 13.40 18.78 7.59
N GLY A 265 12.64 18.65 6.49
CA GLY A 265 11.31 19.21 6.30
C GLY A 265 11.33 20.66 5.89
N ARG A 266 12.48 21.21 5.50
CA ARG A 266 12.60 22.57 5.00
C ARG A 266 12.39 22.58 3.48
N PRO A 267 11.72 23.60 2.93
CA PRO A 267 11.61 23.73 1.48
C PRO A 267 12.99 23.89 0.85
N LEU A 268 13.18 23.29 -0.33
CA LEU A 268 14.39 23.51 -1.13
C LEU A 268 14.52 24.99 -1.54
N ARG A 269 15.72 25.39 -1.98
CA ARG A 269 15.98 26.76 -2.46
C ARG A 269 15.04 27.18 -3.60
N ASN A 270 14.78 26.27 -4.52
CA ASN A 270 13.77 26.40 -5.57
C ASN A 270 12.75 25.28 -5.37
N PRO A 271 11.79 25.44 -4.44
CA PRO A 271 11.00 24.31 -3.95
C PRO A 271 9.83 23.98 -4.86
N VAL A 272 9.49 24.84 -5.81
CA VAL A 272 8.25 24.72 -6.59
C VAL A 272 8.52 24.18 -7.98
N ILE A 273 7.84 23.09 -8.35
CA ILE A 273 7.81 22.56 -9.72
C ILE A 273 6.34 22.46 -10.16
N GLU A 274 6.02 22.98 -11.35
CA GLU A 274 4.70 22.76 -11.95
C GLU A 274 4.63 21.35 -12.55
N TYR A 275 3.64 20.58 -12.13
CA TYR A 275 3.37 19.24 -12.64
C TYR A 275 2.06 19.24 -13.43
N ASN A 276 2.17 19.03 -14.74
CA ASN A 276 1.07 19.00 -15.68
C ASN A 276 0.69 17.53 -16.01
N PHE A 277 -0.61 17.25 -16.06
CA PHE A 277 -1.18 15.90 -16.24
C PHE A 277 -1.46 15.51 -17.69
#